data_AF-A0A8H7IP07-F1
#
_entry.id   AF-A0A8H7IP07-F1
#
_cell.length_a   1.000
_cell.length_b   1.000
_cell.length_c   1.000
_cell.angle_alpha   90.00
_cell.angle_beta   90.00
_cell.angle_gamma   90.00
#
_symmetry.space_group_name_H-M   'P 1'
#
loop_
_entity.id
_entity.type
_entity.pdbx_description
1 polymer ?
#
loop_
_entity_poly.entity_id
_entity_poly.type
_entity_poly.pdbx_seq_one_letter_code
_entity_poly.pdbx_strand_id
1 'polypeptide(L)'
;MLHYSEVQKLAQKEIDAVIGKDRLPTLADRDLLPYVEALYKEVLRWQPLGPIGIPHRLGSDIDDEYKGMRIPANAMVIANIWNMVRDPAVYHDPETFNPSRYLGPESESNPEDVVFGFGRRRCPGINVARSSVWFSIALTLAAYDVTPSIGDDGNPILPALEYSNATIRHPKPFQCTITPRSEKLKTIIETMSL
;
A
#
# COMPACT_ATOMS: atom_id res chain seq x y z
N MET A 1 -5.47 -4.11 8.02
CA MET A 1 -5.71 -3.86 9.46
C MET A 1 -7.11 -4.28 9.84
N LEU A 2 -8.16 -3.50 9.54
CA LEU A 2 -9.53 -3.81 10.00
C LEU A 2 -10.12 -5.12 9.44
N HIS A 3 -9.97 -5.36 8.14
CA HIS A 3 -10.40 -6.60 7.47
C HIS A 3 -9.42 -7.77 7.61
N TYR A 4 -8.18 -7.49 8.03
CA TYR A 4 -7.05 -8.42 8.01
C TYR A 4 -6.25 -8.27 9.29
N SER A 5 -6.84 -8.73 10.39
CA SER A 5 -6.31 -8.53 11.75
C SER A 5 -5.09 -9.41 12.01
N GLU A 6 -5.06 -10.59 11.41
CA GLU A 6 -3.95 -11.53 11.39
C GLU A 6 -2.73 -10.93 10.69
N VAL A 7 -2.91 -10.25 9.55
CA VAL A 7 -1.82 -9.54 8.88
C VAL A 7 -1.21 -8.46 9.76
N GLN A 8 -2.04 -7.68 10.47
CA GLN A 8 -1.58 -6.68 11.44
C GLN A 8 -0.75 -7.33 12.55
N LYS A 9 -1.27 -8.42 13.16
CA LYS A 9 -0.59 -9.13 14.24
C LYS A 9 0.75 -9.72 13.81
N LEU A 10 0.85 -10.24 12.58
CA LEU A 10 2.11 -10.77 12.04
C LEU A 10 3.17 -9.66 11.89
N ALA A 11 2.79 -8.50 11.34
CA ALA A 11 3.71 -7.37 11.21
C ALA A 11 4.14 -6.83 12.58
N GLN A 12 3.19 -6.70 13.52
CA GLN A 12 3.49 -6.32 14.90
C GLN A 12 4.45 -7.30 15.59
N LYS A 13 4.29 -8.61 15.37
CA LYS A 13 5.19 -9.64 15.91
C LYS A 13 6.60 -9.51 15.36
N GLU A 14 6.75 -9.23 14.06
CA GLU A 14 8.06 -8.95 13.46
C GLU A 14 8.72 -7.71 14.08
N ILE A 15 7.98 -6.60 14.18
CA ILE A 15 8.47 -5.37 14.79
C ILE A 15 8.92 -5.63 16.24
N ASP A 16 8.09 -6.28 17.04
CA ASP A 16 8.42 -6.59 18.44
C ASP A 16 9.66 -7.48 18.56
N ALA A 17 9.87 -8.42 17.64
CA ALA A 17 11.00 -9.35 17.66
C ALA A 17 12.32 -8.69 17.24
N VAL A 18 12.28 -7.77 16.28
CA VAL A 18 13.48 -7.13 15.69
C VAL A 18 13.84 -5.83 16.40
N ILE A 19 12.84 -5.01 16.73
CA ILE A 19 13.02 -3.65 17.28
C ILE A 19 12.86 -3.64 18.81
N GLY A 20 12.02 -4.54 19.33
CA GLY A 20 11.62 -4.54 20.73
C GLY A 20 10.51 -3.52 21.04
N LYS A 21 10.34 -3.20 22.32
CA LYS A 21 9.27 -2.30 22.82
C LYS A 21 9.82 -1.02 23.50
N ASP A 22 11.12 -0.77 23.33
CA ASP A 22 11.83 0.31 24.01
C ASP A 22 11.98 1.58 23.16
N ARG A 23 11.77 1.46 21.85
CA ARG A 23 11.81 2.58 20.88
C ARG A 23 10.85 2.32 19.73
N LEU A 24 10.58 3.36 18.95
CA LEU A 24 9.88 3.23 17.68
C LEU A 24 10.85 2.83 16.55
N PRO A 25 10.35 2.17 15.48
CA PRO A 25 11.12 1.95 14.26
C PRO A 25 11.62 3.26 13.64
N THR A 26 12.70 3.17 12.90
CA THR A 26 13.28 4.24 12.07
C THR A 26 13.43 3.75 10.63
N LEU A 27 13.72 4.65 9.68
CA LEU A 27 13.99 4.25 8.29
C LEU A 27 15.23 3.34 8.16
N ALA A 28 16.18 3.42 9.09
CA ALA A 28 17.36 2.56 9.09
C ALA A 28 17.04 1.09 9.43
N ASP A 29 15.88 0.83 10.03
CA ASP A 29 15.44 -0.52 10.39
C ASP A 29 14.76 -1.26 9.22
N ARG A 30 14.51 -0.59 8.08
CA ARG A 30 13.65 -1.11 7.00
C ARG A 30 14.09 -2.46 6.47
N ASP A 31 15.38 -2.63 6.23
CA ASP A 31 15.92 -3.89 5.67
C ASP A 31 15.84 -5.06 6.66
N LEU A 32 15.58 -4.78 7.95
CA LEU A 32 15.40 -5.80 9.00
C LEU A 32 13.93 -6.21 9.18
N LEU A 33 12.99 -5.58 8.48
CA LEU A 33 11.55 -5.79 8.61
C LEU A 33 10.91 -6.27 7.29
N PRO A 34 11.29 -7.48 6.81
CA PRO A 34 10.84 -7.97 5.50
C PRO A 34 9.33 -8.17 5.39
N TYR A 35 8.63 -8.56 6.47
CA TYR A 35 7.17 -8.68 6.44
C TYR A 35 6.48 -7.32 6.37
N VAL A 36 6.99 -6.30 7.08
CA VAL A 36 6.51 -4.91 6.94
C VAL A 36 6.76 -4.38 5.53
N GLU A 37 7.91 -4.67 4.92
CA GLU A 37 8.20 -4.33 3.53
C GLU A 37 7.22 -5.01 2.56
N ALA A 38 6.95 -6.29 2.79
CA ALA A 38 5.99 -7.05 2.01
C ALA A 38 4.55 -6.50 2.15
N LEU A 39 4.16 -6.09 3.37
CA LEU A 39 2.89 -5.45 3.64
C LEU A 39 2.77 -4.09 2.93
N TYR A 40 3.83 -3.28 2.94
CA TYR A 40 3.90 -2.02 2.19
C TYR A 40 3.63 -2.25 0.70
N LYS A 41 4.31 -3.23 0.09
CA LYS A 41 4.11 -3.59 -1.32
C LYS A 41 2.68 -4.05 -1.59
N GLU A 42 2.11 -4.89 -0.71
CA GLU A 42 0.75 -5.39 -0.91
C GLU A 42 -0.31 -4.30 -0.78
N VAL A 43 -0.12 -3.31 0.10
CA VAL A 43 -1.00 -2.13 0.16
C VAL A 43 -1.01 -1.37 -1.17
N LEU A 44 0.18 -1.17 -1.76
CA LEU A 44 0.31 -0.49 -3.06
C LEU A 44 -0.33 -1.28 -4.21
N ARG A 45 -0.12 -2.60 -4.26
CA ARG A 45 -0.68 -3.48 -5.29
C ARG A 45 -2.20 -3.56 -5.16
N TRP A 46 -2.70 -3.79 -3.95
CA TRP A 46 -4.08 -4.15 -3.71
C TRP A 46 -5.04 -3.02 -4.08
N GLN A 47 -4.70 -1.79 -3.67
CA GLN A 47 -5.50 -0.60 -3.94
C GLN A 47 -4.57 0.51 -4.45
N PRO A 48 -4.19 0.47 -5.74
CA PRO A 48 -3.29 1.48 -6.31
C PRO A 48 -3.97 2.86 -6.29
N LEU A 49 -3.19 3.89 -5.97
CA LEU A 49 -3.70 5.27 -5.83
C LEU A 49 -4.35 5.77 -7.12
N GLY A 50 -3.73 5.49 -8.27
CA GLY A 50 -4.22 5.84 -9.60
C GLY A 50 -4.45 4.59 -10.45
N PRO A 51 -5.62 3.92 -10.37
CA PRO A 51 -5.88 2.65 -11.05
C PRO A 51 -5.82 2.74 -12.58
N ILE A 52 -5.99 3.93 -13.15
CA ILE A 52 -5.92 4.18 -14.60
C ILE A 52 -4.74 5.10 -14.99
N GLY A 53 -3.81 5.32 -14.05
CA GLY A 53 -2.71 6.25 -14.22
C GLY A 53 -3.16 7.69 -14.53
N ILE A 54 -2.24 8.47 -15.09
CA ILE A 54 -2.55 9.78 -15.67
C ILE A 54 -2.66 9.59 -17.19
N PRO A 55 -3.72 10.06 -17.86
CA PRO A 55 -3.83 9.92 -19.31
C PRO A 55 -2.64 10.51 -20.06
N HIS A 56 -2.12 9.75 -21.02
CA HIS A 56 -1.09 10.20 -21.96
C HIS A 56 -1.73 10.58 -23.29
N ARG A 57 -0.99 11.35 -24.08
CA ARG A 57 -1.29 11.60 -25.49
C ARG A 57 -0.13 11.10 -26.33
N LEU A 58 -0.40 10.48 -27.47
CA LEU A 58 0.63 10.22 -28.47
C LEU A 58 1.32 11.54 -28.82
N GLY A 59 2.65 11.58 -28.68
CA GLY A 59 3.44 12.79 -28.90
C GLY A 59 3.73 13.07 -30.38
N SER A 60 3.41 12.11 -31.25
CA SER A 60 3.55 12.20 -32.70
C SER A 60 2.28 12.79 -33.32
N ASP A 61 2.47 13.61 -34.36
CA ASP A 61 1.40 14.15 -35.21
C ASP A 61 1.00 13.19 -36.35
N ILE A 62 1.67 12.03 -36.43
CA ILE A 62 1.29 10.91 -37.30
C ILE A 62 0.93 9.68 -36.46
N ASP A 63 0.19 8.77 -37.07
CA ASP A 63 -0.14 7.48 -36.46
C ASP A 63 1.12 6.68 -36.11
N ASP A 64 1.00 5.86 -35.07
CA ASP A 64 2.02 4.93 -34.62
C ASP A 64 1.45 3.50 -34.61
N GLU A 65 2.29 2.51 -34.33
CA GLU A 65 1.88 1.12 -34.19
C GLU A 65 2.50 0.48 -32.95
N TYR A 66 1.69 -0.27 -32.20
CA TYR A 66 2.17 -1.10 -31.12
C TYR A 66 1.61 -2.51 -31.24
N LYS A 67 2.50 -3.51 -31.38
CA LYS A 67 2.13 -4.94 -31.54
C LYS A 67 1.10 -5.17 -32.66
N GLY A 68 1.28 -4.54 -33.82
CA GLY A 68 0.34 -4.65 -34.94
C GLY A 68 -0.96 -3.83 -34.78
N MET A 69 -1.12 -3.06 -33.69
CA MET A 69 -2.28 -2.21 -33.47
C MET A 69 -1.95 -0.76 -33.79
N ARG A 70 -2.73 -0.16 -34.69
CA ARG A 70 -2.65 1.27 -35.03
C ARG A 70 -3.03 2.14 -33.82
N ILE A 71 -2.17 3.09 -33.49
CA ILE A 71 -2.42 4.17 -32.52
C ILE A 71 -2.55 5.47 -33.31
N PRO A 72 -3.75 6.06 -33.42
CA PRO A 72 -3.93 7.29 -34.17
C PRO A 72 -3.08 8.45 -33.63
N ALA A 73 -2.67 9.36 -34.53
CA ALA A 73 -2.09 10.64 -34.16
C ALA A 73 -2.94 11.32 -33.06
N ASN A 74 -2.27 11.90 -32.06
CA ASN A 74 -2.93 12.55 -30.92
C ASN A 74 -3.84 11.66 -30.06
N ALA A 75 -3.86 10.33 -30.24
CA ALA A 75 -4.68 9.45 -29.43
C ALA A 75 -4.37 9.57 -27.94
N MET A 76 -5.41 9.53 -27.11
CA MET A 76 -5.27 9.39 -25.67
C MET A 76 -4.96 7.94 -25.33
N VAL A 77 -3.92 7.71 -24.53
CA VAL A 77 -3.49 6.39 -24.08
C VAL A 77 -3.59 6.35 -22.56
N ILE A 78 -4.36 5.40 -22.04
CA ILE A 78 -4.61 5.23 -20.61
C ILE A 78 -4.05 3.88 -20.17
N ALA A 79 -3.16 3.90 -19.19
CA ALA A 79 -2.59 2.67 -18.62
C ALA A 79 -3.55 2.08 -17.57
N ASN A 80 -4.06 0.88 -17.82
CA ASN A 80 -4.92 0.19 -16.85
C ASN A 80 -4.10 -0.50 -15.75
N ILE A 81 -3.52 0.31 -14.86
CA ILE A 81 -2.71 -0.14 -13.71
C ILE A 81 -3.50 -1.14 -12.86
N TRP A 82 -4.81 -0.92 -12.65
CA TRP A 82 -5.68 -1.80 -11.88
C TRP A 82 -5.68 -3.24 -12.41
N ASN A 83 -5.77 -3.40 -13.73
CA ASN A 83 -5.73 -4.70 -14.37
C ASN A 83 -4.31 -5.30 -14.31
N MET A 84 -3.26 -4.49 -14.53
CA MET A 84 -1.87 -4.94 -14.47
C MET A 84 -1.50 -5.52 -13.10
N VAL A 85 -1.92 -4.89 -12.00
CA VAL A 85 -1.64 -5.36 -10.63
C VAL A 85 -2.59 -6.49 -10.17
N ARG A 86 -3.45 -6.95 -11.07
CA ARG A 86 -4.41 -8.06 -10.90
C ARG A 86 -4.27 -9.14 -11.96
N ASP A 87 -3.22 -9.10 -12.77
CA ASP A 87 -2.98 -10.13 -13.77
C ASP A 87 -2.60 -11.45 -13.04
N PRO A 88 -3.41 -12.52 -13.16
CA PRO A 88 -3.12 -13.79 -12.51
C PRO A 88 -1.86 -14.49 -13.05
N ALA A 89 -1.33 -14.06 -14.19
CA ALA A 89 -0.04 -14.52 -14.69
C ALA A 89 1.15 -13.87 -13.95
N VAL A 90 0.91 -12.77 -13.22
CA VAL A 90 1.93 -12.01 -12.49
C VAL A 90 1.75 -12.15 -10.97
N TYR A 91 0.49 -12.18 -10.50
CA TYR A 91 0.12 -12.24 -9.09
C TYR A 91 -0.83 -13.40 -8.83
N HIS A 92 -0.43 -14.38 -8.04
CA HIS A 92 -1.29 -15.51 -7.70
C HIS A 92 -2.46 -15.07 -6.81
N ASP A 93 -3.67 -15.52 -7.12
CA ASP A 93 -4.90 -15.11 -6.42
C ASP A 93 -4.94 -13.59 -6.16
N PRO A 94 -5.00 -12.78 -7.24
CA PRO A 94 -4.76 -11.35 -7.16
C PRO A 94 -5.80 -10.62 -6.31
N GLU A 95 -6.97 -11.22 -6.09
CA GLU A 95 -8.07 -10.68 -5.28
C GLU A 95 -7.90 -10.93 -3.77
N THR A 96 -6.88 -11.70 -3.36
CA THR A 96 -6.57 -11.89 -1.95
C THR A 96 -5.48 -10.92 -1.52
N PHE A 97 -5.74 -10.19 -0.42
CA PHE A 97 -4.74 -9.37 0.25
C PHE A 97 -3.77 -10.27 1.02
N ASN A 98 -2.58 -10.48 0.47
CA ASN A 98 -1.57 -11.38 1.02
C ASN A 98 -0.17 -10.78 0.91
N PRO A 99 0.38 -10.18 1.99
CA PRO A 99 1.77 -9.72 2.01
C PRO A 99 2.80 -10.80 1.71
N SER A 100 2.54 -12.04 2.11
CA SER A 100 3.52 -13.13 2.01
C SER A 100 3.93 -13.45 0.57
N ARG A 101 3.18 -12.98 -0.44
CA ARG A 101 3.54 -13.08 -1.87
C ARG A 101 4.87 -12.41 -2.21
N TYR A 102 5.38 -11.53 -1.36
CA TYR A 102 6.66 -10.83 -1.56
C TYR A 102 7.80 -11.38 -0.70
N LEU A 103 7.62 -12.54 -0.07
CA LEU A 103 8.61 -13.17 0.79
C LEU A 103 9.24 -14.39 0.12
N GLY A 104 10.51 -14.65 0.44
CA GLY A 104 11.22 -15.84 -0.02
C GLY A 104 11.68 -15.77 -1.48
N PRO A 105 12.23 -16.89 -2.01
CA PRO A 105 12.83 -16.93 -3.34
C PRO A 105 11.83 -16.87 -4.49
N GLU A 106 10.57 -17.20 -4.24
CA GLU A 106 9.47 -17.17 -5.22
C GLU A 106 8.63 -15.89 -5.11
N SER A 107 9.25 -14.78 -4.66
CA SER A 107 8.56 -13.50 -4.51
C SER A 107 7.99 -13.01 -5.83
N GLU A 108 6.75 -12.55 -5.82
CA GLU A 108 6.07 -12.02 -6.99
C GLU A 108 6.58 -10.62 -7.39
N SER A 109 6.17 -10.16 -8.58
CA SER A 109 6.67 -8.92 -9.20
C SER A 109 6.45 -7.68 -8.33
N ASN A 110 7.47 -6.82 -8.23
CA ASN A 110 7.38 -5.59 -7.43
C ASN A 110 6.30 -4.65 -7.99
N PRO A 111 5.23 -4.32 -7.23
CA PRO A 111 4.16 -3.46 -7.72
C PRO A 111 4.64 -2.04 -8.04
N GLU A 112 5.72 -1.56 -7.43
CA GLU A 112 6.29 -0.21 -7.65
C GLU A 112 6.75 0.05 -9.09
N ASP A 113 6.95 -1.00 -9.89
CA ASP A 113 7.28 -0.89 -11.31
C ASP A 113 6.08 -0.49 -12.17
N VAL A 114 4.86 -0.59 -11.60
CA VAL A 114 3.61 -0.25 -12.28
C VAL A 114 2.86 0.87 -11.56
N VAL A 115 2.71 0.80 -10.24
CA VAL A 115 1.81 1.72 -9.50
C VAL A 115 2.29 3.17 -9.48
N PHE A 116 3.58 3.39 -9.71
CA PHE A 116 4.18 4.72 -9.84
C PHE A 116 4.32 5.16 -11.31
N GLY A 117 3.70 4.45 -12.24
CA GLY A 117 3.85 4.66 -13.67
C GLY A 117 5.24 4.24 -14.18
N PHE A 118 5.45 4.44 -15.47
CA PHE A 118 6.62 3.93 -16.18
C PHE A 118 7.09 4.87 -17.29
N GLY A 119 8.31 4.65 -17.76
CA GLY A 119 8.94 5.47 -18.80
C GLY A 119 9.19 6.92 -18.37
N ARG A 120 9.15 7.84 -19.35
CA ARG A 120 9.52 9.27 -19.18
C ARG A 120 8.62 10.06 -18.21
N ARG A 121 7.47 9.51 -17.80
CA ARG A 121 6.51 10.16 -16.90
C ARG A 121 6.30 9.38 -15.60
N ARG A 122 7.25 8.48 -15.26
CA ARG A 122 7.27 7.82 -13.95
C ARG A 122 7.24 8.86 -12.84
N CYS A 123 6.53 8.55 -11.76
CA CYS A 123 6.29 9.46 -10.64
C CYS A 123 7.62 10.05 -10.10
N PRO A 124 7.80 11.38 -10.13
CA PRO A 124 9.02 12.00 -9.59
C PRO A 124 9.07 11.93 -8.06
N GLY A 125 7.93 11.75 -7.39
CA GLY A 125 7.82 11.66 -5.93
C GLY A 125 8.03 10.26 -5.35
N ILE A 126 8.44 9.27 -6.14
CA ILE A 126 8.55 7.87 -5.71
C ILE A 126 9.38 7.68 -4.45
N ASN A 127 10.52 8.37 -4.33
CA ASN A 127 11.41 8.23 -3.17
C ASN A 127 10.78 8.81 -1.89
N VAL A 128 10.04 9.90 -2.01
CA VAL A 128 9.30 10.49 -0.88
C VAL A 128 8.20 9.54 -0.44
N ALA A 129 7.38 9.05 -1.39
CA ALA A 129 6.29 8.11 -1.11
C ALA A 129 6.81 6.80 -0.51
N ARG A 130 7.91 6.26 -1.04
CA ARG A 130 8.52 5.02 -0.56
C ARG A 130 8.97 5.11 0.89
N SER A 131 9.53 6.24 1.30
CA SER A 131 9.97 6.44 2.68
C SER A 131 8.79 6.77 3.59
N SER A 132 7.94 7.72 3.21
CA SER A 132 6.87 8.20 4.07
C SER A 132 5.79 7.16 4.31
N VAL A 133 5.32 6.47 3.27
CA VAL A 133 4.24 5.47 3.40
C VAL A 133 4.72 4.26 4.20
N TRP A 134 5.92 3.75 3.88
CA TRP A 134 6.51 2.65 4.64
C TRP A 134 6.67 3.04 6.13
N PHE A 135 7.19 4.25 6.39
CA PHE A 135 7.43 4.70 7.75
C PHE A 135 6.14 4.91 8.53
N SER A 136 5.10 5.47 7.90
CA SER A 136 3.77 5.56 8.50
C SER A 136 3.20 4.19 8.86
N ILE A 137 3.31 3.19 7.97
CA ILE A 137 2.89 1.83 8.26
C ILE A 137 3.64 1.25 9.46
N ALA A 138 4.98 1.33 9.44
CA ALA A 138 5.82 0.78 10.49
C ALA A 138 5.55 1.43 11.86
N LEU A 139 5.46 2.76 11.91
CA LEU A 139 5.17 3.51 13.14
C LEU A 139 3.77 3.20 13.68
N THR A 140 2.75 3.21 12.81
CA THR A 140 1.38 2.90 13.23
C THR A 140 1.28 1.49 13.82
N LEU A 141 1.88 0.49 13.16
CA LEU A 141 1.89 -0.89 13.63
C LEU A 141 2.70 -1.06 14.92
N ALA A 142 3.83 -0.35 15.05
CA ALA A 142 4.63 -0.38 16.27
C ALA A 142 3.86 0.19 17.47
N ALA A 143 3.16 1.31 17.27
CA ALA A 143 2.56 2.10 18.33
C ALA A 143 1.14 1.68 18.72
N TYR A 144 0.31 1.27 17.76
CA TYR A 144 -1.13 1.16 17.95
C TYR A 144 -1.71 -0.18 17.52
N ASP A 145 -2.74 -0.61 18.24
CA ASP A 145 -3.72 -1.57 17.77
C ASP A 145 -4.87 -0.80 17.11
N VAL A 146 -5.06 -1.06 15.81
CA VAL A 146 -6.16 -0.51 15.02
C VAL A 146 -7.20 -1.61 14.85
N THR A 147 -8.38 -1.40 15.42
CA THR A 147 -9.46 -2.39 15.49
C THR A 147 -10.77 -1.80 14.98
N PRO A 148 -11.72 -2.64 14.51
CA PRO A 148 -13.03 -2.14 14.12
C PRO A 148 -13.75 -1.51 15.30
N SER A 149 -14.56 -0.49 15.04
CA SER A 149 -15.48 0.03 16.07
C SER A 149 -16.50 -1.03 16.45
N ILE A 150 -16.96 -1.00 17.69
CA ILE A 150 -18.00 -1.92 18.18
C ILE A 150 -19.36 -1.24 18.04
N GLY A 151 -20.31 -1.92 17.41
CA GLY A 151 -21.69 -1.45 17.28
C GLY A 151 -22.50 -1.60 18.56
N ASP A 152 -23.70 -1.03 18.57
CA ASP A 152 -24.64 -1.12 19.70
C ASP A 152 -25.05 -2.58 20.01
N ASP A 153 -24.93 -3.47 19.02
CA ASP A 153 -25.19 -4.90 19.14
C ASP A 153 -23.99 -5.70 19.70
N GLY A 154 -22.88 -5.03 20.00
CA GLY A 154 -21.64 -5.64 20.49
C GLY A 154 -20.76 -6.26 19.40
N ASN A 155 -21.14 -6.18 18.12
CA ASN A 155 -20.38 -6.77 17.03
C ASN A 155 -19.39 -5.77 16.39
N PRO A 156 -18.26 -6.24 15.83
CA PRO A 156 -17.34 -5.39 15.07
C PRO A 156 -17.99 -4.84 13.79
N ILE A 157 -17.93 -3.53 13.61
CA ILE A 157 -18.36 -2.85 12.38
C ILE A 157 -17.18 -2.75 11.43
N LEU A 158 -17.12 -3.65 10.45
CA LEU A 158 -16.13 -3.56 9.38
C LEU A 158 -16.51 -2.46 8.38
N PRO A 159 -15.57 -1.57 8.01
CA PRO A 159 -15.88 -0.54 7.03
C PRO A 159 -16.07 -1.15 5.65
N ALA A 160 -17.01 -0.61 4.87
CA ALA A 160 -17.15 -0.98 3.48
C ALA A 160 -15.83 -0.67 2.72
N LEU A 161 -15.41 -1.58 1.82
CA LEU A 161 -14.23 -1.39 0.97
C LEU A 161 -14.55 -0.47 -0.23
N GLU A 162 -15.14 0.69 0.08
CA GLU A 162 -15.53 1.69 -0.90
C GLU A 162 -14.50 2.82 -0.98
N TYR A 163 -14.23 3.25 -2.20
CA TYR A 163 -13.25 4.29 -2.50
C TYR A 163 -13.90 5.43 -3.29
N SER A 164 -13.31 6.61 -3.21
CA SER A 164 -13.69 7.75 -4.05
C SER A 164 -13.52 7.43 -5.54
N ASN A 165 -14.40 7.99 -6.37
CA ASN A 165 -14.32 7.94 -7.83
C ASN A 165 -13.59 9.18 -8.36
N ALA A 166 -12.31 9.31 -8.01
CA ALA A 166 -11.44 10.38 -8.48
C ALA A 166 -10.14 9.80 -9.05
N THR A 167 -9.35 10.62 -9.75
CA THR A 167 -8.04 10.22 -10.31
C THR A 167 -7.13 9.60 -9.25
N ILE A 168 -7.15 10.18 -8.04
CA ILE A 168 -6.53 9.60 -6.85
C ILE A 168 -7.64 9.02 -5.97
N ARG A 169 -7.53 7.72 -5.67
CA ARG A 169 -8.50 6.99 -4.86
C ARG A 169 -8.15 7.08 -3.38
N HIS A 170 -9.18 7.38 -2.59
CA HIS A 170 -9.12 7.35 -1.14
C HIS A 170 -10.24 6.46 -0.62
N PRO A 171 -10.03 5.69 0.46
CA PRO A 171 -11.15 5.03 1.12
C PRO A 171 -12.16 6.09 1.56
N LYS A 172 -13.46 5.79 1.46
CA LYS A 172 -14.49 6.66 2.05
C LYS A 172 -14.28 6.76 3.57
N PRO A 173 -14.75 7.85 4.22
CA PRO A 173 -14.64 7.98 5.67
C PRO A 173 -15.20 6.76 6.41
N PHE A 174 -14.47 6.27 7.40
CA PHE A 174 -14.88 5.14 8.23
C PHE A 174 -14.47 5.37 9.69
N GLN A 175 -15.11 4.63 10.60
CA GLN A 175 -14.78 4.63 12.03
C GLN A 175 -13.90 3.44 12.37
N CYS A 176 -12.98 3.64 13.31
CA CYS A 176 -12.18 2.59 13.91
C CYS A 176 -11.75 2.98 15.31
N THR A 177 -11.34 2.00 16.10
CA THR A 177 -10.75 2.20 17.42
C THR A 177 -9.23 2.07 17.30
N ILE A 178 -8.51 3.11 17.75
CA ILE A 178 -7.05 3.17 17.76
C ILE A 178 -6.60 3.26 19.22
N THR A 179 -5.88 2.25 19.70
CA THR A 179 -5.41 2.19 21.09
C THR A 179 -3.90 1.96 21.13
N PRO A 180 -3.14 2.65 21.99
CA PRO A 180 -1.72 2.36 22.16
C PRO A 180 -1.50 0.89 22.56
N ARG A 181 -0.48 0.24 21.98
CA ARG A 181 -0.15 -1.17 22.27
C ARG A 181 0.45 -1.39 23.66
N SER A 182 0.98 -0.34 24.27
CA SER A 182 1.46 -0.33 25.65
C SER A 182 1.55 1.08 26.22
N GLU A 183 1.48 1.20 27.56
CA GLU A 183 1.70 2.48 28.25
C GLU A 183 3.10 3.05 27.97
N LYS A 184 4.13 2.20 27.85
CA LYS A 184 5.48 2.64 27.53
C LYS A 184 5.56 3.32 26.16
N LEU A 185 4.96 2.72 25.14
CA LEU A 185 4.92 3.30 23.79
C LEU A 185 4.09 4.57 23.76
N LYS A 186 2.98 4.62 24.51
CA LYS A 186 2.19 5.85 24.69
C LYS A 186 3.05 6.98 25.26
N THR A 187 3.81 6.74 26.33
CA THR A 187 4.72 7.73 26.91
C THR A 187 5.79 8.20 25.93
N ILE A 188 6.39 7.28 25.15
CA ILE A 188 7.37 7.64 24.11
C ILE A 188 6.76 8.60 23.08
N ILE A 189 5.55 8.32 22.61
CA ILE A 189 4.87 9.16 21.61
C ILE A 189 4.52 10.54 22.17
N GLU A 190 4.02 10.59 23.40
CA GLU A 190 3.67 11.85 24.08
C GLU A 190 4.90 12.72 24.33
N THR A 191 6.05 12.11 24.66
CA THR A 191 7.31 12.84 24.90
C THR A 191 8.01 13.30 23.62
N MET A 192 7.79 12.65 22.48
CA MET A 192 8.30 13.11 21.17
C MET A 192 7.50 14.27 20.57
N SER A 193 6.33 14.58 21.13
CA SER A 193 5.44 15.65 20.65
C SER A 193 5.73 17.02 21.30
N LEU A 194 6.77 17.10 22.14
CA LEU A 194 7.29 18.30 22.80
C LEU A 194 8.68 18.65 22.26
#